data_AF-A0A388LPR6-F1
#
_entry.id   AF-A0A388LPR6-F1
#
_cell.length_a   1.000
_cell.length_b   1.000
_cell.length_c   1.000
_cell.angle_alpha   90.00
_cell.angle_beta   90.00
_cell.angle_gamma   90.00
#
_symmetry.space_group_name_H-M   'P 1'
#
loop_
_entity.id
_entity.type
_entity.pdbx_description
1 polymer ?
#
loop_
_entity_poly.entity_id
_entity_poly.type
_entity_poly.pdbx_seq_one_letter_code
_entity_poly.pdbx_strand_id
1 'polypeptide(L)'
;MDQVVTCPDTCQWDEEEVVLDFVTAFRDSVFEEYHVFPTQLATLDTQSWPHSWSKQDPFWLSAFLDDEPLSVHLLKTNRHIDFLNRFTEFCTTHGYHPYKYDVVEMVGEFLARSRRRLDAPNGRVQQQEDSSDGPSSCRMMDRDNDKMCASSVDVDSGDDHDDDDEEEEEEEERGYLGNDDYDQSFRDYLAADFKEFCIVHHAAERERCFLRSGEDARNETDEVIAQQLYDYARSEMAQGDYDVDEGFRAHLIDFDLAGIDGQRFSLRMFMLDATVPADETGWFAKVYDRQTDALIAIADGARAGGPFADHWTEVRLVQESECIVAKRYKPHGDVPTMLKFSGRLELDQDRPFACSHPPPPPPPQQADRSSSSSSSSSSSSSFSSAAHHRDPFLTCWAPEAADGCDLSSMKAEDIQALRKLHEASLSHGYLSYAGASELERLIPVAASLSRIHTGNHVDFDACVITCRLRPCLLRDTTRLRRRLLQCIFKGSRWEHLPEDLIMRILSFLPQRHIYRGKHSKP
;
A
#
# COMPACT_ATOMS: atom_id res chain seq x y z
N MET A 1 -38.84 12.10 -38.35
CA MET A 1 -37.93 12.82 -37.43
C MET A 1 -37.09 11.73 -36.79
N ASP A 2 -36.02 11.33 -37.48
CA ASP A 2 -35.12 10.29 -37.01
C ASP A 2 -34.10 10.97 -36.08
N GLN A 3 -34.26 10.75 -34.78
CA GLN A 3 -33.23 11.13 -33.82
C GLN A 3 -32.04 10.19 -34.02
N VAL A 4 -31.01 10.71 -34.69
CA VAL A 4 -29.68 10.10 -34.71
C VAL A 4 -29.16 10.15 -33.28
N VAL A 5 -29.22 9.02 -32.59
CA VAL A 5 -28.49 8.81 -31.33
C VAL A 5 -27.01 8.83 -31.71
N THR A 6 -26.39 10.00 -31.62
CA THR A 6 -24.93 10.12 -31.67
C THR A 6 -24.40 9.45 -30.41
N CYS A 7 -23.74 8.29 -30.56
CA CYS A 7 -22.96 7.72 -29.47
C CYS A 7 -22.06 8.82 -28.89
N PRO A 8 -21.98 8.98 -27.56
CA PRO A 8 -21.01 9.88 -26.95
C PRO A 8 -19.63 9.56 -27.52
N ASP A 9 -18.88 10.60 -27.86
CA ASP A 9 -17.57 10.56 -28.52
C ASP A 9 -16.80 9.30 -28.12
N THR A 10 -16.62 8.40 -29.09
CA THR A 10 -15.82 7.18 -28.95
C THR A 10 -14.55 7.54 -28.20
N CYS A 11 -14.32 6.95 -27.02
CA CYS A 11 -13.05 7.04 -26.31
C CYS A 11 -11.94 6.66 -27.29
N GLN A 12 -11.32 7.67 -27.90
CA GLN A 12 -10.12 7.49 -28.70
C GLN A 12 -9.03 7.25 -27.68
N TRP A 13 -8.85 5.98 -27.31
CA TRP A 13 -7.66 5.55 -26.61
C TRP A 13 -6.49 5.87 -27.53
N ASP A 14 -5.49 6.58 -27.00
CA ASP A 14 -4.27 6.81 -27.75
C ASP A 14 -3.62 5.44 -27.95
N GLU A 15 -3.65 4.93 -29.17
CA GLU A 15 -3.09 3.61 -29.53
C GLU A 15 -1.58 3.48 -29.20
N GLU A 16 -0.94 4.61 -28.92
CA GLU A 16 0.46 4.77 -28.51
C GLU A 16 0.65 4.70 -26.99
N GLU A 17 -0.42 4.55 -26.21
CA GLU A 17 -0.37 4.41 -24.75
C GLU A 17 0.37 3.13 -24.36
N VAL A 18 1.32 3.28 -23.43
CA VAL A 18 2.14 2.20 -22.91
C VAL A 18 1.39 1.52 -21.77
N VAL A 19 1.27 0.19 -21.85
CA VAL A 19 0.56 -0.63 -20.87
C VAL A 19 1.37 -1.86 -20.47
N LEU A 20 1.05 -2.44 -19.32
CA LEU A 20 1.53 -3.76 -18.91
C LEU A 20 0.43 -4.79 -19.11
N ASP A 21 0.64 -5.71 -20.03
CA ASP A 21 -0.24 -6.88 -20.19
C ASP A 21 0.16 -7.97 -19.21
N PHE A 22 -0.72 -8.30 -18.25
CA PHE A 22 -0.44 -9.31 -17.21
C PHE A 22 0.00 -10.66 -17.75
N VAL A 23 -0.39 -11.01 -18.98
CA VAL A 23 -0.03 -12.30 -19.58
C VAL A 23 1.43 -12.32 -20.04
N THR A 24 1.96 -11.18 -20.49
CA THR A 24 3.24 -11.12 -21.21
C THR A 24 4.29 -10.26 -20.53
N ALA A 25 3.88 -9.30 -19.69
CA ALA A 25 4.74 -8.33 -19.03
C ALA A 25 5.75 -8.98 -18.07
N PHE A 26 5.38 -10.11 -17.46
CA PHE A 26 6.20 -10.79 -16.46
C PHE A 26 7.20 -11.78 -17.06
N ARG A 27 7.19 -12.00 -18.38
CA ARG A 27 8.16 -12.91 -19.01
C ARG A 27 9.55 -12.28 -19.03
N ASP A 28 10.54 -13.02 -18.55
CA ASP A 28 11.94 -12.63 -18.31
C ASP A 28 12.08 -11.47 -17.31
N SER A 29 11.08 -11.31 -16.43
CA SER A 29 11.07 -10.30 -15.37
C SER A 29 11.74 -10.79 -14.08
N VAL A 30 11.92 -9.89 -13.12
CA VAL A 30 12.35 -10.24 -11.75
C VAL A 30 11.39 -11.24 -11.10
N PHE A 31 10.08 -11.13 -11.34
CA PHE A 31 9.11 -12.06 -10.77
C PHE A 31 9.33 -13.48 -11.28
N GLU A 32 9.56 -13.67 -12.58
CA GLU A 32 9.85 -14.99 -13.16
C GLU A 32 11.21 -15.54 -12.68
N GLU A 33 12.23 -14.69 -12.51
CA GLU A 33 13.52 -15.08 -11.91
C GLU A 33 13.36 -15.65 -10.50
N TYR A 34 12.42 -15.14 -9.73
CA TYR A 34 12.09 -15.61 -8.38
C TYR A 34 10.89 -16.57 -8.33
N HIS A 35 10.48 -17.13 -9.47
CA HIS A 35 9.40 -18.11 -9.58
C HIS A 35 8.03 -17.63 -9.06
N VAL A 36 7.82 -16.31 -9.05
CA VAL A 36 6.56 -15.63 -8.72
C VAL A 36 5.81 -15.33 -10.01
N PHE A 37 4.57 -15.81 -10.14
CA PHE A 37 3.73 -15.61 -11.32
C PHE A 37 2.47 -14.82 -10.96
N PRO A 38 2.48 -13.49 -11.16
CA PRO A 38 1.32 -12.65 -10.88
C PRO A 38 0.13 -13.06 -11.75
N THR A 39 -1.04 -13.20 -11.13
CA THR A 39 -2.30 -13.54 -11.80
C THR A 39 -3.24 -12.35 -11.83
N GLN A 40 -3.40 -11.68 -10.69
CA GLN A 40 -4.31 -10.57 -10.52
C GLN A 40 -3.71 -9.52 -9.58
N LEU A 41 -3.96 -8.26 -9.87
CA LEU A 41 -3.73 -7.15 -8.95
C LEU A 41 -5.00 -6.31 -8.91
N ALA A 42 -5.59 -6.16 -7.73
CA ALA A 42 -6.63 -5.17 -7.48
C ALA A 42 -6.15 -4.19 -6.41
N THR A 43 -6.53 -2.93 -6.55
CA THR A 43 -6.24 -1.87 -5.59
C THR A 43 -7.53 -1.14 -5.27
N LEU A 44 -7.78 -0.92 -3.99
CA LEU A 44 -8.73 0.05 -3.49
C LEU A 44 -7.94 1.20 -2.90
N ASP A 45 -7.87 2.31 -3.64
CA ASP A 45 -7.11 3.50 -3.25
C ASP A 45 -8.08 4.63 -2.89
N THR A 46 -8.34 4.78 -1.60
CA THR A 46 -9.18 5.86 -1.06
C THR A 46 -8.39 7.16 -0.85
N GLN A 47 -7.06 7.12 -0.96
CA GLN A 47 -6.17 8.29 -0.92
C GLN A 47 -6.14 9.02 -2.26
N SER A 48 -6.25 8.26 -3.36
CA SER A 48 -6.35 8.77 -4.73
C SER A 48 -7.65 9.49 -5.03
N TRP A 49 -8.55 9.61 -4.04
CA TRP A 49 -9.64 10.57 -4.08
C TRP A 49 -9.06 11.90 -4.54
N PRO A 50 -9.45 12.38 -5.74
CA PRO A 50 -8.57 13.24 -6.48
C PRO A 50 -8.17 14.46 -5.65
N HIS A 51 -6.87 14.65 -5.45
CA HIS A 51 -6.37 15.98 -5.10
C HIS A 51 -6.72 17.00 -6.19
N SER A 52 -7.34 16.63 -7.33
CA SER A 52 -7.99 17.59 -8.25
C SER A 52 -9.28 18.19 -7.69
N TRP A 53 -9.73 17.75 -6.51
CA TRP A 53 -10.67 18.49 -5.69
C TRP A 53 -9.92 19.52 -4.80
N SER A 54 -8.61 19.75 -4.97
CA SER A 54 -7.84 20.82 -4.30
C SER A 54 -8.25 22.26 -4.67
N LYS A 55 -9.37 22.43 -5.39
CA LYS A 55 -10.13 23.69 -5.42
C LYS A 55 -11.64 23.51 -5.16
N GLN A 56 -12.14 22.27 -5.04
CA GLN A 56 -13.55 21.92 -4.81
C GLN A 56 -13.72 20.62 -3.98
N ASP A 57 -13.10 20.63 -2.80
CA ASP A 57 -12.76 19.54 -1.87
C ASP A 57 -13.79 18.42 -1.61
N PRO A 58 -13.42 17.13 -1.39
CA PRO A 58 -14.33 16.07 -0.92
C PRO A 58 -14.76 16.27 0.53
N PHE A 59 -14.12 17.24 1.17
CA PHE A 59 -14.54 17.85 2.39
C PHE A 59 -15.72 18.80 2.19
N TRP A 60 -16.64 18.65 1.22
CA TRP A 60 -17.84 19.49 1.29
C TRP A 60 -18.54 19.30 2.63
N LEU A 61 -18.57 18.07 3.14
CA LEU A 61 -19.13 17.81 4.46
C LEU A 61 -18.24 18.41 5.56
N SER A 62 -16.93 18.18 5.58
CA SER A 62 -16.06 18.78 6.60
C SER A 62 -15.97 20.30 6.49
N ALA A 63 -15.66 20.86 5.33
CA ALA A 63 -15.68 22.29 5.04
C ALA A 63 -17.04 22.92 5.34
N PHE A 64 -18.17 22.25 5.06
CA PHE A 64 -19.47 22.73 5.51
C PHE A 64 -19.58 22.71 7.05
N LEU A 65 -19.11 21.65 7.71
CA LEU A 65 -19.09 21.59 9.17
C LEU A 65 -18.15 22.65 9.78
N ASP A 66 -17.09 23.02 9.06
CA ASP A 66 -16.10 24.02 9.46
C ASP A 66 -16.59 25.46 9.23
N ASP A 67 -17.15 25.74 8.06
CA ASP A 67 -17.64 27.06 7.66
C ASP A 67 -18.99 27.42 8.30
N GLU A 68 -19.81 26.41 8.66
CA GLU A 68 -21.12 26.61 9.27
C GLU A 68 -21.18 25.97 10.67
N PRO A 69 -20.75 26.66 11.74
CA PRO A 69 -20.76 26.12 13.11
C PRO A 69 -22.13 25.62 13.57
N LEU A 70 -23.21 26.21 13.04
CA LEU A 70 -24.59 25.79 13.33
C LEU A 70 -24.95 24.43 12.74
N SER A 71 -24.21 23.93 11.75
CA SER A 71 -24.48 22.65 11.08
C SER A 71 -24.33 21.47 12.05
N VAL A 72 -23.28 21.46 12.88
CA VAL A 72 -23.08 20.47 13.96
C VAL A 72 -24.25 20.51 14.94
N HIS A 73 -24.72 21.71 15.30
CA HIS A 73 -25.90 21.86 16.16
C HIS A 73 -27.17 21.29 15.52
N LEU A 74 -27.37 21.46 14.20
CA LEU A 74 -28.50 20.86 13.48
C LEU A 74 -28.47 19.33 13.50
N LEU A 75 -27.28 18.73 13.39
CA LEU A 75 -27.11 17.27 13.52
C LEU A 75 -27.42 16.80 14.95
N LYS A 76 -26.85 17.48 15.97
CA LYS A 76 -27.08 17.17 17.39
C LYS A 76 -28.55 17.30 17.80
N THR A 77 -29.28 18.23 17.18
CA THR A 77 -30.72 18.46 17.44
C THR A 77 -31.64 17.66 16.52
N ASN A 78 -31.12 16.70 15.75
CA ASN A 78 -31.91 15.83 14.85
C ASN A 78 -32.69 16.62 13.78
N ARG A 79 -32.17 17.78 13.36
CA ARG A 79 -32.76 18.66 12.33
C ARG A 79 -32.15 18.38 10.96
N HIS A 80 -32.15 17.11 10.54
CA HIS A 80 -31.46 16.66 9.31
C HIS A 80 -31.98 17.33 8.03
N ILE A 81 -33.28 17.67 7.94
CA ILE A 81 -33.83 18.38 6.77
C ILE A 81 -33.22 19.78 6.67
N ASP A 82 -33.11 20.49 7.79
CA ASP A 82 -32.51 21.82 7.82
C ASP A 82 -31.01 21.75 7.52
N PHE A 83 -30.33 20.72 8.04
CA PHE A 83 -28.94 20.42 7.70
C PHE A 83 -28.76 20.23 6.19
N LEU A 84 -29.58 19.37 5.56
CA LEU A 84 -29.50 19.09 4.12
C LEU A 84 -29.81 20.32 3.27
N ASN A 85 -30.79 21.14 3.66
CA ASN A 85 -31.09 22.39 2.98
C ASN A 85 -29.90 23.36 3.01
N ARG A 86 -29.28 23.52 4.18
CA ARG A 86 -28.08 24.35 4.33
C ARG A 86 -26.88 23.78 3.58
N PHE A 87 -26.67 22.47 3.64
CA PHE A 87 -25.62 21.81 2.88
C PHE A 87 -25.81 21.99 1.37
N THR A 88 -27.04 21.89 0.88
CA THR A 88 -27.38 22.14 -0.53
C THR A 88 -27.11 23.59 -0.93
N GLU A 89 -27.47 24.55 -0.07
CA GLU A 89 -27.19 25.98 -0.27
C GLU A 89 -25.68 26.25 -0.25
N PHE A 90 -24.95 25.67 0.69
CA PHE A 90 -23.49 25.71 0.76
C PHE A 90 -22.86 25.20 -0.53
N CYS A 91 -23.28 24.02 -1.01
CA CYS A 91 -22.79 23.46 -2.27
C CYS A 91 -23.07 24.40 -3.44
N THR A 92 -24.30 24.90 -3.57
CA THR A 92 -24.69 25.81 -4.64
C THR A 92 -23.88 27.10 -4.63
N THR A 93 -23.63 27.67 -3.45
CA THR A 93 -22.91 28.93 -3.25
C THR A 93 -21.43 28.81 -3.63
N HIS A 94 -20.80 27.68 -3.30
CA HIS A 94 -19.40 27.42 -3.62
C HIS A 94 -19.18 26.87 -5.03
N GLY A 95 -20.25 26.81 -5.84
CA GLY A 95 -20.20 26.28 -7.20
C GLY A 95 -19.98 24.76 -7.25
N TYR A 96 -20.20 24.06 -6.14
CA TYR A 96 -20.30 22.61 -6.12
C TYR A 96 -21.66 22.26 -6.73
N HIS A 97 -21.67 21.68 -7.93
CA HIS A 97 -22.91 21.24 -8.56
C HIS A 97 -23.46 20.01 -7.82
N PRO A 98 -24.43 20.16 -6.89
CA PRO A 98 -24.85 19.06 -6.01
C PRO A 98 -25.56 17.95 -6.81
N TYR A 99 -26.17 18.34 -7.93
CA TYR A 99 -26.94 17.50 -8.85
C TYR A 99 -26.09 16.75 -9.89
N LYS A 100 -24.77 16.99 -9.94
CA LYS A 100 -23.90 16.25 -10.88
C LYS A 100 -23.45 14.92 -10.28
N TYR A 101 -23.53 14.75 -8.96
CA TYR A 101 -23.00 13.60 -8.22
C TYR A 101 -23.94 13.10 -7.12
N ASP A 102 -25.22 13.47 -7.13
CA ASP A 102 -26.23 13.06 -6.13
C ASP A 102 -25.81 13.27 -4.66
N VAL A 103 -24.90 14.21 -4.39
CA VAL A 103 -24.25 14.36 -3.07
C VAL A 103 -25.25 14.61 -1.95
N VAL A 104 -26.28 15.42 -2.22
CA VAL A 104 -27.33 15.72 -1.25
C VAL A 104 -28.15 14.48 -0.90
N GLU A 105 -28.40 13.61 -1.90
CA GLU A 105 -29.05 12.33 -1.68
C GLU A 105 -28.15 11.39 -0.86
N MET A 106 -26.85 11.30 -1.19
CA MET A 106 -25.88 10.52 -0.41
C MET A 106 -25.81 10.95 1.05
N VAL A 107 -25.69 12.25 1.33
CA VAL A 107 -25.67 12.78 2.70
C VAL A 107 -27.01 12.54 3.39
N GLY A 108 -28.13 12.65 2.67
CA GLY A 108 -29.45 12.35 3.21
C GLY A 108 -29.62 10.89 3.62
N GLU A 109 -29.19 9.96 2.78
CA GLU A 109 -29.20 8.52 3.06
C GLU A 109 -28.28 8.17 4.23
N PHE A 110 -27.07 8.74 4.24
CA PHE A 110 -26.12 8.61 5.33
C PHE A 110 -26.73 9.02 6.67
N LEU A 111 -27.26 10.24 6.76
CA LEU A 111 -27.87 10.76 7.99
C LEU A 111 -29.08 9.92 8.42
N ALA A 112 -29.91 9.48 7.47
CA ALA A 112 -31.04 8.60 7.76
C ALA A 112 -30.60 7.23 8.30
N ARG A 113 -29.43 6.72 7.90
CA ARG A 113 -28.86 5.45 8.36
C ARG A 113 -28.19 5.61 9.73
N SER A 114 -27.40 6.67 9.92
CA SER A 114 -26.76 6.99 11.20
C SER A 114 -27.79 7.21 12.30
N ARG A 115 -28.91 7.86 11.99
CA ARG A 115 -30.03 8.01 12.92
C ARG A 115 -30.62 6.67 13.34
N ARG A 116 -30.81 5.71 12.42
CA ARG A 116 -31.32 4.36 12.79
C ARG A 116 -30.37 3.62 13.73
N ARG A 117 -29.05 3.88 13.66
CA ARG A 117 -28.07 3.33 14.59
C ARG A 117 -28.20 3.97 15.99
N LEU A 118 -28.43 5.29 16.06
CA LEU A 118 -28.60 6.02 17.33
C LEU A 118 -29.96 5.77 18.00
N ASP A 119 -31.04 5.68 17.22
CA ASP A 119 -32.41 5.47 17.72
C ASP A 119 -32.69 4.00 18.10
N ALA A 120 -31.77 3.07 17.83
CA ALA A 120 -31.92 1.66 18.17
C ALA A 120 -32.00 1.49 19.71
N PRO A 121 -33.14 1.07 20.28
CA PRO A 121 -33.33 1.01 21.73
C PRO A 121 -32.42 -0.06 22.33
N ASN A 122 -31.45 0.39 23.14
CA ASN A 122 -30.35 -0.37 23.77
C ASN A 122 -29.16 -0.66 22.86
N GLY A 123 -28.08 0.10 23.08
CA GLY A 123 -26.71 -0.17 22.60
C GLY A 123 -26.07 -1.45 23.16
N ARG A 124 -26.75 -2.59 23.01
CA ARG A 124 -26.05 -3.85 22.75
C ARG A 124 -25.92 -3.93 21.24
N VAL A 125 -24.82 -3.41 20.72
CA VAL A 125 -24.28 -3.86 19.45
C VAL A 125 -24.07 -5.36 19.62
N GLN A 126 -25.06 -6.17 19.23
CA GLN A 126 -24.78 -7.50 18.73
C GLN A 126 -23.93 -7.24 17.50
N GLN A 127 -22.61 -7.17 17.69
CA GLN A 127 -21.72 -7.58 16.63
C GLN A 127 -22.25 -8.95 16.25
N GLN A 128 -22.78 -9.03 15.04
CA GLN A 128 -23.21 -10.27 14.44
C GLN A 128 -21.94 -11.10 14.27
N GLU A 129 -21.54 -11.77 15.35
CA GLU A 129 -20.71 -12.95 15.30
C GLU A 129 -21.54 -13.98 14.54
N ASP A 130 -21.58 -13.86 13.21
CA ASP A 130 -21.80 -14.99 12.31
C ASP A 130 -20.57 -15.90 12.46
N SER A 131 -20.50 -16.52 13.64
CA SER A 131 -19.75 -17.71 13.95
C SER A 131 -20.38 -18.82 13.12
N SER A 132 -19.85 -18.98 11.91
CA SER A 132 -19.92 -20.28 11.26
C SER A 132 -19.21 -21.30 12.15
N ASP A 133 -20.01 -22.22 12.69
CA ASP A 133 -19.58 -23.34 13.51
C ASP A 133 -18.42 -24.11 12.86
N GLY A 134 -17.23 -24.00 13.45
CA GLY A 134 -16.14 -24.96 13.35
C GLY A 134 -15.77 -25.41 14.77
N PRO A 135 -15.72 -26.72 15.08
CA PRO A 135 -15.56 -27.17 16.45
C PRO A 135 -14.10 -27.07 16.86
N SER A 136 -13.75 -26.17 17.77
CA SER A 136 -12.48 -26.25 18.49
C SER A 136 -12.66 -25.99 19.98
N SER A 137 -12.84 -27.11 20.67
CA SER A 137 -12.75 -27.26 22.11
C SER A 137 -11.29 -27.11 22.55
N CYS A 138 -10.96 -26.04 23.25
CA CYS A 138 -9.83 -26.01 24.19
C CYS A 138 -10.24 -25.29 25.48
N ARG A 139 -10.43 -26.09 26.52
CA ARG A 139 -10.53 -25.69 27.94
C ARG A 139 -9.13 -25.41 28.52
N MET A 140 -9.13 -24.61 29.59
CA MET A 140 -8.08 -24.41 30.62
C MET A 140 -6.92 -23.49 30.20
N MET A 141 -6.46 -22.54 31.01
CA MET A 141 -6.28 -22.56 32.48
C MET A 141 -6.61 -21.22 33.14
N ASP A 142 -7.06 -21.36 34.39
CA ASP A 142 -7.11 -20.36 35.45
C ASP A 142 -5.78 -19.59 35.59
N ARG A 143 -5.88 -18.29 35.85
CA ARG A 143 -4.78 -17.52 36.42
C ARG A 143 -5.30 -16.66 37.56
N ASP A 144 -5.22 -17.26 38.74
CA ASP A 144 -5.24 -16.57 40.03
C ASP A 144 -4.20 -15.45 40.02
N ASN A 145 -4.62 -14.24 40.39
CA ASN A 145 -3.70 -13.24 40.90
C ASN A 145 -4.37 -12.43 42.02
N ASP A 146 -4.37 -13.02 43.21
CA ASP A 146 -4.48 -12.31 44.48
C ASP A 146 -3.23 -11.45 44.71
N LYS A 147 -3.39 -10.13 44.95
CA LYS A 147 -2.78 -9.43 46.11
C LYS A 147 -3.00 -7.90 46.08
N MET A 148 -3.65 -7.43 47.16
CA MET A 148 -3.32 -6.30 48.05
C MET A 148 -2.76 -5.00 47.42
N CYS A 149 -3.28 -3.80 47.72
CA CYS A 149 -3.40 -3.24 49.06
C CYS A 149 -4.53 -2.20 49.17
N ALA A 150 -5.19 -2.24 50.32
CA ALA A 150 -5.98 -1.15 50.87
C ALA A 150 -5.08 0.00 51.34
N SER A 151 -5.53 1.23 51.14
CA SER A 151 -5.24 2.34 52.06
C SER A 151 -6.43 3.29 52.08
N SER A 152 -7.25 3.10 53.09
CA SER A 152 -8.18 4.07 53.66
C SER A 152 -7.42 5.31 54.14
N VAL A 153 -7.84 6.49 53.71
CA VAL A 153 -7.51 7.73 54.42
C VAL A 153 -8.82 8.49 54.63
N ASP A 154 -9.31 8.37 55.85
CA ASP A 154 -10.30 9.25 56.44
C ASP A 154 -9.65 10.63 56.66
N VAL A 155 -10.26 11.69 56.13
CA VAL A 155 -10.03 13.06 56.62
C VAL A 155 -11.38 13.73 56.81
N ASP A 156 -11.68 13.87 58.09
CA ASP A 156 -12.73 14.61 58.78
C ASP A 156 -12.42 16.12 58.79
N SER A 157 -13.40 16.92 59.23
CA SER A 157 -13.44 18.40 59.40
C SER A 157 -13.88 19.14 58.14
N GLY A 158 -15.07 19.73 57.99
CA GLY A 158 -15.89 20.45 58.97
C GLY A 158 -15.66 21.95 58.77
N ASP A 159 -16.67 22.68 58.29
CA ASP A 159 -17.07 23.98 58.87
C ASP A 159 -18.34 24.51 58.18
N ASP A 160 -19.27 24.94 59.02
CA ASP A 160 -20.50 25.65 58.68
C ASP A 160 -20.15 27.12 58.39
N HIS A 161 -20.59 27.65 57.26
CA HIS A 161 -20.81 29.09 57.13
C HIS A 161 -21.98 29.36 56.19
N ASP A 162 -23.14 29.56 56.81
CA ASP A 162 -24.20 30.41 56.30
C ASP A 162 -23.66 31.84 56.21
N ASP A 163 -23.74 32.46 55.04
CA ASP A 163 -23.96 33.90 54.88
C ASP A 163 -24.69 34.14 53.56
N ASP A 164 -25.92 34.62 53.71
CA ASP A 164 -26.75 35.28 52.71
C ASP A 164 -26.01 36.49 52.11
N ASP A 165 -26.13 36.69 50.80
CA ASP A 165 -26.12 38.00 50.09
C ASP A 165 -26.32 37.66 48.59
N GLU A 166 -27.55 37.66 48.08
CA GLU A 166 -28.19 38.78 47.38
C GLU A 166 -27.34 39.39 46.23
N GLU A 167 -27.91 39.26 45.02
CA GLU A 167 -27.72 40.13 43.86
C GLU A 167 -26.35 40.09 43.15
N GLU A 168 -26.30 39.38 42.00
CA GLU A 168 -26.17 40.03 40.70
C GLU A 168 -26.41 39.01 39.58
N GLU A 169 -27.51 39.22 38.84
CA GLU A 169 -27.82 38.58 37.57
C GLU A 169 -26.78 39.00 36.50
N GLU A 170 -25.60 38.38 36.52
CA GLU A 170 -24.62 38.41 35.41
C GLU A 170 -24.19 36.97 35.01
N GLU A 171 -25.13 36.02 35.06
CA GLU A 171 -24.92 34.64 34.59
C GLU A 171 -25.58 34.41 33.21
N GLU A 172 -25.09 35.02 32.13
CA GLU A 172 -25.47 34.52 30.79
C GLU A 172 -24.48 34.85 29.65
N GLU A 173 -23.21 35.13 29.95
CA GLU A 173 -22.21 35.38 28.88
C GLU A 173 -20.79 34.86 29.18
N ARG A 174 -20.66 33.92 30.13
CA ARG A 174 -19.41 33.19 30.40
C ARG A 174 -19.66 31.69 30.29
N GLY A 175 -19.14 31.06 29.23
CA GLY A 175 -18.97 29.61 29.24
C GLY A 175 -19.02 28.86 27.92
N TYR A 176 -19.20 29.52 26.76
CA TYR A 176 -19.26 28.84 25.46
C TYR A 176 -17.93 28.84 24.68
N LEU A 177 -16.79 29.01 25.36
CA LEU A 177 -15.45 29.06 24.73
C LEU A 177 -14.59 27.81 25.03
N GLY A 178 -15.21 26.63 25.24
CA GLY A 178 -14.49 25.50 25.84
C GLY A 178 -14.75 24.09 25.29
N ASN A 179 -15.33 23.94 24.10
CA ASN A 179 -15.60 22.59 23.54
C ASN A 179 -15.16 22.41 22.09
N ASP A 180 -14.22 23.23 21.61
CA ASP A 180 -13.70 23.16 20.24
C ASP A 180 -13.12 21.77 19.93
N ASP A 181 -12.47 21.12 20.90
CA ASP A 181 -11.94 19.75 20.77
C ASP A 181 -13.03 18.68 20.60
N TYR A 182 -14.17 18.83 21.26
CA TYR A 182 -15.29 17.88 21.14
C TYR A 182 -16.00 18.03 19.79
N ASP A 183 -16.11 19.26 19.29
CA ASP A 183 -16.73 19.51 18.01
C ASP A 183 -15.82 19.06 16.86
N GLN A 184 -14.50 19.23 16.96
CA GLN A 184 -13.57 18.72 15.97
C GLN A 184 -13.61 17.19 15.87
N SER A 185 -13.47 16.48 17.00
CA SER A 185 -13.53 15.00 17.01
C SER A 185 -14.86 14.45 16.47
N PHE A 186 -15.99 15.13 16.71
CA PHE A 186 -17.27 14.75 16.11
C PHE A 186 -17.30 14.95 14.59
N ARG A 187 -16.70 16.04 14.08
CA ARG A 187 -16.61 16.31 12.63
C ARG A 187 -15.76 15.26 11.93
N ASP A 188 -14.61 14.96 12.50
CA ASP A 188 -13.66 13.96 11.99
C ASP A 188 -14.34 12.59 11.91
N TYR A 189 -14.95 12.14 13.03
CA TYR A 189 -15.72 10.90 13.07
C TYR A 189 -16.86 10.87 12.02
N LEU A 190 -17.61 11.96 11.87
CA LEU A 190 -18.71 12.02 10.90
C LEU A 190 -18.20 11.97 9.45
N ALA A 191 -17.06 12.61 9.18
CA ALA A 191 -16.41 12.59 7.87
C ALA A 191 -15.88 11.18 7.54
N ALA A 192 -15.25 10.51 8.51
CA ALA A 192 -14.83 9.12 8.40
C ALA A 192 -16.00 8.18 8.08
N ASP A 193 -17.09 8.28 8.86
CA ASP A 193 -18.30 7.47 8.70
C ASP A 193 -18.98 7.74 7.34
N PHE A 194 -18.94 8.98 6.85
CA PHE A 194 -19.48 9.33 5.53
C PHE A 194 -18.62 8.78 4.39
N LYS A 195 -17.28 8.82 4.51
CA LYS A 195 -16.37 8.18 3.55
C LYS A 195 -16.62 6.67 3.48
N GLU A 196 -16.74 6.01 4.63
CA GLU A 196 -17.14 4.60 4.73
C GLU A 196 -18.46 4.36 4.00
N PHE A 197 -19.49 5.18 4.28
CA PHE A 197 -20.78 5.06 3.63
C PHE A 197 -20.68 5.14 2.11
N CYS A 198 -19.93 6.11 1.58
CA CYS A 198 -19.73 6.28 0.13
C CYS A 198 -19.07 5.05 -0.50
N ILE A 199 -18.02 4.49 0.10
CA ILE A 199 -17.32 3.32 -0.45
C ILE A 199 -18.22 2.07 -0.43
N VAL A 200 -18.95 1.85 0.66
CA VAL A 200 -19.79 0.66 0.85
C VAL A 200 -21.07 0.72 0.02
N HIS A 201 -21.72 1.89 -0.03
CA HIS A 201 -23.07 2.02 -0.57
C HIS A 201 -23.14 2.66 -1.96
N HIS A 202 -22.13 3.42 -2.40
CA HIS A 202 -22.13 4.05 -3.72
C HIS A 202 -21.18 3.36 -4.71
N ALA A 203 -21.76 2.60 -5.64
CA ALA A 203 -21.01 1.91 -6.68
C ALA A 203 -20.13 2.85 -7.52
N ALA A 204 -20.61 4.05 -7.83
CA ALA A 204 -19.85 5.02 -8.63
C ALA A 204 -18.58 5.52 -7.92
N GLU A 205 -18.63 5.72 -6.60
CA GLU A 205 -17.43 6.12 -5.84
C GLU A 205 -16.48 4.94 -5.69
N ARG A 206 -17.01 3.74 -5.44
CA ARG A 206 -16.20 2.52 -5.42
C ARG A 206 -15.48 2.27 -6.74
N GLU A 207 -16.16 2.40 -7.88
CA GLU A 207 -15.57 2.26 -9.21
C GLU A 207 -14.45 3.27 -9.50
N ARG A 208 -14.47 4.45 -8.86
CA ARG A 208 -13.40 5.46 -9.01
C ARG A 208 -12.14 5.11 -8.25
N CYS A 209 -12.29 4.45 -7.10
CA CYS A 209 -11.18 4.12 -6.20
C CYS A 209 -10.66 2.71 -6.41
N PHE A 210 -11.40 1.91 -7.17
CA PHE A 210 -11.09 0.53 -7.43
C PHE A 210 -10.46 0.36 -8.80
N LEU A 211 -9.27 -0.25 -8.83
CA LEU A 211 -8.57 -0.60 -10.05
C LEU A 211 -8.25 -2.09 -10.02
N ARG A 212 -8.53 -2.79 -11.11
CA ARG A 212 -8.24 -4.21 -11.24
C ARG A 212 -7.52 -4.50 -12.55
N SER A 213 -6.53 -5.37 -12.46
CA SER A 213 -5.74 -5.87 -13.58
C SER A 213 -5.47 -7.36 -13.43
N GLY A 214 -5.20 -8.02 -14.56
CA GLY A 214 -4.95 -9.46 -14.61
C GLY A 214 -6.21 -10.31 -14.83
N GLU A 215 -6.09 -11.60 -14.52
CA GLU A 215 -7.15 -12.59 -14.67
C GLU A 215 -7.87 -12.81 -13.34
N ASP A 216 -9.19 -12.86 -13.39
CA ASP A 216 -10.02 -13.20 -12.25
C ASP A 216 -9.84 -14.66 -11.85
N ALA A 217 -9.04 -14.90 -10.81
CA ALA A 217 -8.73 -16.26 -10.39
C ALA A 217 -9.91 -16.98 -9.70
N ARG A 218 -10.88 -16.23 -9.17
CA ARG A 218 -12.01 -16.77 -8.38
C ARG A 218 -13.38 -16.49 -8.99
N ASN A 219 -13.45 -15.80 -10.13
CA ASN A 219 -14.70 -15.30 -10.72
C ASN A 219 -15.46 -14.36 -9.75
N GLU A 220 -14.72 -13.52 -9.03
CA GLU A 220 -15.26 -12.50 -8.12
C GLU A 220 -15.55 -11.19 -8.84
N THR A 221 -16.69 -10.57 -8.54
CA THR A 221 -17.00 -9.25 -9.10
C THR A 221 -16.15 -8.16 -8.45
N ASP A 222 -16.02 -7.02 -9.13
CA ASP A 222 -15.24 -5.89 -8.63
C ASP A 222 -15.82 -5.34 -7.32
N GLU A 223 -17.14 -5.38 -7.14
CA GLU A 223 -17.79 -5.00 -5.88
C GLU A 223 -17.39 -5.92 -4.73
N VAL A 224 -17.32 -7.23 -4.97
CA VAL A 224 -16.93 -8.21 -3.94
C VAL A 224 -15.48 -7.98 -3.53
N ILE A 225 -14.57 -7.80 -4.49
CA ILE A 225 -13.15 -7.59 -4.19
C ILE A 225 -12.93 -6.26 -3.49
N ALA A 226 -13.58 -5.19 -3.97
CA ALA A 226 -13.49 -3.88 -3.32
C ALA A 226 -14.02 -3.93 -1.88
N GLN A 227 -15.12 -4.65 -1.62
CA GLN A 227 -15.62 -4.85 -0.26
C GLN A 227 -14.63 -5.65 0.60
N GLN A 228 -14.06 -6.74 0.08
CA GLN A 228 -13.03 -7.52 0.80
C GLN A 228 -11.81 -6.66 1.15
N LEU A 229 -11.37 -5.80 0.24
CA LEU A 229 -10.24 -4.88 0.47
C LEU A 229 -10.57 -3.83 1.52
N TYR A 230 -11.79 -3.29 1.48
CA TYR A 230 -12.28 -2.35 2.48
C TYR A 230 -12.34 -3.00 3.87
N ASP A 231 -12.94 -4.20 3.98
CA ASP A 231 -13.08 -4.93 5.24
C ASP A 231 -11.70 -5.31 5.82
N TYR A 232 -10.77 -5.74 4.95
CA TYR A 232 -9.39 -6.00 5.33
C TYR A 232 -8.71 -4.75 5.88
N ALA A 233 -8.72 -3.65 5.13
CA ALA A 233 -8.10 -2.40 5.55
C ALA A 233 -8.68 -1.91 6.89
N ARG A 234 -10.00 -1.92 7.03
CA ARG A 234 -10.68 -1.55 8.28
C ARG A 234 -10.24 -2.41 9.46
N SER A 235 -10.15 -3.73 9.27
CA SER A 235 -9.70 -4.65 10.31
C SER A 235 -8.26 -4.37 10.74
N GLU A 236 -7.35 -4.12 9.80
CA GLU A 236 -5.96 -3.81 10.14
C GLU A 236 -5.82 -2.43 10.78
N MET A 237 -6.56 -1.42 10.29
CA MET A 237 -6.56 -0.08 10.87
C MET A 237 -7.05 -0.09 12.33
N ALA A 238 -8.09 -0.86 12.62
CA ALA A 238 -8.60 -1.03 13.98
C ALA A 238 -7.61 -1.71 14.95
N GLN A 239 -6.62 -2.44 14.44
CA GLN A 239 -5.59 -3.10 15.25
C GLN A 239 -4.38 -2.20 15.53
N GLY A 240 -4.04 -1.31 14.60
CA GLY A 240 -2.80 -0.52 14.65
C GLY A 240 -2.93 0.93 15.08
N ASP A 241 -4.08 1.32 15.66
CA ASP A 241 -4.36 2.71 16.08
C ASP A 241 -4.17 3.72 14.93
N TYR A 242 -4.53 3.29 13.72
CA TYR A 242 -4.42 4.12 12.51
C TYR A 242 -5.66 5.01 12.38
N ASP A 243 -5.42 6.28 12.09
CA ASP A 243 -6.50 7.19 11.74
C ASP A 243 -7.07 6.84 10.36
N VAL A 244 -8.38 6.60 10.31
CA VAL A 244 -9.09 6.25 9.07
C VAL A 244 -9.27 7.49 8.18
N ASP A 245 -9.08 8.70 8.73
CA ASP A 245 -9.42 9.95 8.07
C ASP A 245 -8.55 10.28 6.86
N GLU A 246 -7.33 9.80 6.82
CA GLU A 246 -6.38 10.09 5.73
C GLU A 246 -6.60 9.23 4.49
N GLY A 247 -7.53 8.28 4.58
CA GLY A 247 -7.71 7.25 3.58
C GLY A 247 -6.58 6.24 3.60
N PHE A 248 -6.85 5.11 3.00
CA PHE A 248 -5.94 3.99 2.88
C PHE A 248 -5.82 3.52 1.44
N ARG A 249 -4.73 2.82 1.17
CA ARG A 249 -4.54 2.05 -0.05
C ARG A 249 -4.42 0.56 0.30
N ALA A 250 -5.38 -0.22 -0.16
CA ALA A 250 -5.39 -1.67 0.02
C ALA A 250 -5.19 -2.37 -1.33
N HIS A 251 -4.49 -3.49 -1.33
CA HIS A 251 -4.22 -4.31 -2.50
C HIS A 251 -4.63 -5.76 -2.29
N LEU A 252 -5.20 -6.36 -3.33
CA LEU A 252 -5.37 -7.80 -3.47
C LEU A 252 -4.41 -8.26 -4.55
N ILE A 253 -3.51 -9.16 -4.22
CA ILE A 253 -2.51 -9.71 -5.13
C ILE A 253 -2.71 -11.22 -5.20
N ASP A 254 -3.21 -11.72 -6.32
CA ASP A 254 -3.23 -13.16 -6.59
C ASP A 254 -1.98 -13.53 -7.39
N PHE A 255 -1.24 -14.51 -6.92
CA PHE A 255 -0.01 -14.98 -7.57
C PHE A 255 0.18 -16.49 -7.35
N ASP A 256 0.89 -17.13 -8.26
CA ASP A 256 1.32 -18.51 -8.10
C ASP A 256 2.83 -18.54 -7.82
N LEU A 257 3.26 -19.36 -6.87
CA LEU A 257 4.66 -19.75 -6.73
C LEU A 257 4.90 -21.04 -7.50
N ALA A 258 5.84 -21.08 -8.44
CA ALA A 258 6.25 -22.33 -9.06
C ALA A 258 7.28 -23.04 -8.18
N GLY A 259 7.02 -24.30 -7.81
CA GLY A 259 8.02 -25.14 -7.17
C GLY A 259 9.01 -25.74 -8.16
N ILE A 260 10.11 -26.31 -7.66
CA ILE A 260 11.11 -27.00 -8.47
C ILE A 260 10.56 -28.20 -9.27
N ASP A 261 9.42 -28.75 -8.83
CA ASP A 261 8.70 -29.81 -9.54
C ASP A 261 7.72 -29.29 -10.61
N GLY A 262 7.71 -27.99 -10.86
CA GLY A 262 6.83 -27.31 -11.81
C GLY A 262 5.37 -27.19 -11.33
N GLN A 263 5.04 -27.66 -10.13
CA GLN A 263 3.71 -27.45 -9.55
C GLN A 263 3.55 -26.01 -9.08
N ARG A 264 2.32 -25.50 -9.16
CA ARG A 264 1.99 -24.14 -8.72
C ARG A 264 1.33 -24.15 -7.36
N PHE A 265 1.84 -23.32 -6.45
CA PHE A 265 1.19 -23.00 -5.19
C PHE A 265 0.50 -21.65 -5.30
N SER A 266 -0.83 -21.69 -5.46
CA SER A 266 -1.66 -20.52 -5.65
C SER A 266 -1.93 -19.78 -4.33
N LEU A 267 -1.54 -18.52 -4.27
CA LEU A 267 -1.66 -17.67 -3.11
C LEU A 267 -2.47 -16.41 -3.43
N ARG A 268 -3.10 -15.86 -2.39
CA ARG A 268 -3.77 -14.57 -2.38
C ARG A 268 -3.20 -13.74 -1.24
N MET A 269 -2.76 -12.53 -1.52
CA MET A 269 -2.28 -11.60 -0.52
C MET A 269 -3.24 -10.42 -0.44
N PHE A 270 -3.72 -10.14 0.77
CA PHE A 270 -4.31 -8.85 1.10
C PHE A 270 -3.22 -8.00 1.72
N MET A 271 -3.04 -6.79 1.21
CA MET A 271 -1.98 -5.88 1.64
C MET A 271 -2.57 -4.49 1.90
N LEU A 272 -2.16 -3.86 3.01
CA LEU A 272 -2.47 -2.48 3.35
C LEU A 272 -1.17 -1.69 3.23
N ASP A 273 -1.16 -0.67 2.38
CA ASP A 273 -0.10 0.32 2.26
C ASP A 273 -0.51 1.52 3.13
N ALA A 274 0.04 1.57 4.35
CA ALA A 274 -0.29 2.60 5.32
C ALA A 274 0.66 3.79 5.10
N THR A 275 0.15 4.83 4.44
CA THR A 275 0.83 6.13 4.40
C THR A 275 0.34 6.95 5.59
N VAL A 276 1.20 7.23 6.55
CA VAL A 276 0.93 8.16 7.65
C VAL A 276 1.58 9.51 7.30
N PRO A 277 1.07 10.70 7.73
CA PRO A 277 1.54 12.01 7.27
C PRO A 277 2.94 12.37 7.76
N ALA A 278 3.52 11.55 8.62
CA ALA A 278 4.75 11.84 9.35
C ALA A 278 5.95 11.03 8.83
N ASP A 279 6.04 10.82 7.50
CA ASP A 279 7.11 10.08 6.81
C ASP A 279 7.24 8.58 7.17
N GLU A 280 6.33 8.06 7.98
CA GLU A 280 6.33 6.66 8.39
C GLU A 280 5.44 5.84 7.44
N THR A 281 6.09 5.31 6.40
CA THR A 281 5.46 4.39 5.44
C THR A 281 5.67 2.96 5.90
N GLY A 282 4.56 2.25 6.10
CA GLY A 282 4.53 0.85 6.51
C GLY A 282 3.63 0.04 5.58
N TRP A 283 3.84 -1.27 5.51
CA TRP A 283 2.92 -2.15 4.79
C TRP A 283 2.64 -3.42 5.58
N PHE A 284 1.38 -3.86 5.55
CA PHE A 284 0.90 -5.01 6.30
C PHE A 284 0.24 -5.97 5.33
N ALA A 285 0.56 -7.26 5.41
CA ALA A 285 -0.05 -8.24 4.52
C ALA A 285 -0.42 -9.54 5.22
N LYS A 286 -1.53 -10.12 4.79
CA LYS A 286 -1.94 -11.49 5.10
C LYS A 286 -2.00 -12.29 3.81
N VAL A 287 -1.29 -13.41 3.78
CA VAL A 287 -1.18 -14.30 2.62
C VAL A 287 -1.94 -15.58 2.89
N TYR A 288 -2.87 -15.93 2.00
CA TYR A 288 -3.75 -17.08 2.10
C TYR A 288 -3.50 -18.05 0.95
N ASP A 289 -3.68 -19.35 1.20
CA ASP A 289 -3.79 -20.37 0.17
C ASP A 289 -5.11 -20.19 -0.58
N ARG A 290 -5.03 -19.85 -1.87
CA ARG A 290 -6.21 -19.53 -2.67
C ARG A 290 -7.17 -20.71 -2.85
N GLN A 291 -6.77 -21.95 -2.57
CA GLN A 291 -7.66 -23.12 -2.69
C GLN A 291 -8.32 -23.52 -1.37
N THR A 292 -7.68 -23.24 -0.23
CA THR A 292 -8.16 -23.69 1.08
C THR A 292 -8.58 -22.54 2.00
N ASP A 293 -8.32 -21.30 1.59
CA ASP A 293 -8.45 -20.09 2.42
C ASP A 293 -7.66 -20.15 3.74
N ALA A 294 -6.69 -21.06 3.85
CA ALA A 294 -5.81 -21.15 5.00
C ALA A 294 -4.83 -19.99 5.00
N LEU A 295 -4.70 -19.29 6.13
CA LEU A 295 -3.67 -18.26 6.33
C LEU A 295 -2.28 -18.93 6.34
N ILE A 296 -1.42 -18.51 5.43
CA ILE A 296 -0.07 -19.04 5.22
C ILE A 296 0.98 -18.18 5.89
N ALA A 297 0.88 -16.86 5.75
CA ALA A 297 1.90 -15.95 6.25
C ALA A 297 1.33 -14.58 6.58
N ILE A 298 2.07 -13.87 7.42
CA ILE A 298 1.83 -12.49 7.80
C ILE A 298 3.11 -11.70 7.54
N ALA A 299 2.99 -10.55 6.91
CA ALA A 299 4.04 -9.55 6.81
C ALA A 299 3.60 -8.31 7.58
N ASP A 300 4.44 -7.84 8.49
CA ASP A 300 4.19 -6.74 9.39
C ASP A 300 5.30 -5.70 9.24
N GLY A 301 5.02 -4.65 8.46
CA GLY A 301 5.85 -3.47 8.32
C GLY A 301 5.63 -2.52 9.48
N ALA A 302 5.96 -2.96 10.69
CA ALA A 302 5.77 -2.17 11.90
C ALA A 302 6.59 -0.87 11.89
N ARG A 303 5.97 0.21 12.38
CA ARG A 303 6.68 1.39 12.88
C ARG A 303 7.56 0.92 14.04
N ALA A 304 8.87 0.88 13.83
CA ALA A 304 9.75 0.98 14.99
C ALA A 304 9.47 2.38 15.58
N GLY A 305 9.09 2.45 16.85
CA GLY A 305 8.53 3.66 17.45
C GLY A 305 9.49 4.84 17.45
N GLY A 306 9.25 5.81 16.58
CA GLY A 306 9.89 7.13 16.59
C GLY A 306 10.74 7.44 15.35
N PRO A 307 11.08 8.72 15.12
CA PRO A 307 11.74 9.23 13.91
C PRO A 307 13.17 8.69 13.67
N PHE A 308 13.67 7.82 14.54
CA PHE A 308 15.02 7.25 14.48
C PHE A 308 15.03 5.72 14.54
N ALA A 309 13.87 5.08 14.63
CA ALA A 309 13.82 3.65 14.80
C ALA A 309 13.83 2.98 13.42
N ASP A 310 14.70 1.98 13.27
CA ASP A 310 14.92 1.31 11.99
C ASP A 310 13.62 0.71 11.44
N HIS A 311 13.14 1.21 10.30
CA HIS A 311 11.99 0.63 9.63
C HIS A 311 12.33 -0.79 9.20
N TRP A 312 11.66 -1.80 9.77
CA TRP A 312 11.76 -3.16 9.30
C TRP A 312 10.40 -3.77 9.02
N THR A 313 10.34 -4.68 8.05
CA THR A 313 9.19 -5.54 7.84
C THR A 313 9.53 -6.93 8.35
N GLU A 314 8.75 -7.44 9.30
CA GLU A 314 8.82 -8.83 9.74
C GLU A 314 7.92 -9.71 8.86
N VAL A 315 8.46 -10.78 8.29
CA VAL A 315 7.69 -11.78 7.55
C VAL A 315 7.75 -13.11 8.28
N ARG A 316 6.59 -13.70 8.56
CA ARG A 316 6.46 -14.95 9.30
C ARG A 316 5.47 -15.90 8.65
N LEU A 317 5.83 -17.19 8.55
CA LEU A 317 4.84 -18.23 8.30
C LEU A 317 3.98 -18.47 9.55
N VAL A 318 2.71 -18.77 9.31
CA VAL A 318 1.80 -19.23 10.36
C VAL A 318 2.10 -20.70 10.67
N GLN A 319 2.31 -21.04 11.94
CA GLN A 319 2.79 -22.37 12.35
C GLN A 319 1.87 -23.50 11.86
N GLU A 320 0.56 -23.30 11.91
CA GLU A 320 -0.43 -24.28 11.44
C GLU A 320 -0.32 -24.55 9.93
N SER A 321 0.21 -23.58 9.17
CA SER A 321 0.32 -23.63 7.72
C SER A 321 1.59 -24.30 7.20
N GLU A 322 2.61 -24.53 8.05
CA GLU A 322 3.88 -25.15 7.63
C GLU A 322 3.65 -26.51 6.96
N CYS A 323 2.68 -27.27 7.46
CA CYS A 323 2.32 -28.57 6.88
C CYS A 323 1.64 -28.46 5.51
N ILE A 324 0.94 -27.35 5.23
CA ILE A 324 0.32 -27.06 3.93
C ILE A 324 1.44 -26.65 2.95
N VAL A 325 2.29 -25.71 3.37
CA VAL A 325 3.43 -25.23 2.56
C VAL A 325 4.33 -26.39 2.16
N ALA A 326 4.78 -27.20 3.12
CA ALA A 326 5.69 -28.34 2.86
C ALA A 326 5.09 -29.40 1.91
N LYS A 327 3.76 -29.55 1.86
CA LYS A 327 3.08 -30.48 0.94
C LYS A 327 2.91 -29.91 -0.45
N ARG A 328 2.69 -28.59 -0.57
CA ARG A 328 2.23 -27.94 -1.80
C ARG A 328 3.30 -27.17 -2.55
N TYR A 329 4.36 -26.77 -1.87
CA TYR A 329 5.43 -25.98 -2.44
C TYR A 329 6.77 -26.66 -2.20
N LYS A 330 7.51 -26.90 -3.29
CA LYS A 330 8.87 -27.43 -3.23
C LYS A 330 9.85 -26.30 -3.59
N PRO A 331 10.68 -25.85 -2.63
CA PRO A 331 11.61 -24.75 -2.87
C PRO A 331 12.63 -25.12 -3.95
N HIS A 332 13.10 -24.13 -4.69
CA HIS A 332 14.15 -24.29 -5.69
C HIS A 332 15.53 -24.34 -5.06
N GLY A 333 15.73 -23.63 -3.93
CA GLY A 333 17.00 -23.53 -3.24
C GLY A 333 18.00 -22.57 -3.91
N ASP A 334 17.59 -21.85 -4.95
CA ASP A 334 18.33 -20.75 -5.56
C ASP A 334 18.03 -19.39 -4.91
N VAL A 335 16.98 -19.31 -4.08
CA VAL A 335 16.66 -18.15 -3.25
C VAL A 335 17.46 -18.21 -1.95
N PRO A 336 18.23 -17.16 -1.58
CA PRO A 336 19.00 -17.15 -0.34
C PRO A 336 18.11 -17.21 0.91
N THR A 337 18.21 -18.30 1.68
CA THR A 337 17.43 -18.53 2.91
C THR A 337 18.28 -18.47 4.19
N MET A 338 19.60 -18.36 4.08
CA MET A 338 20.52 -18.52 5.21
C MET A 338 20.46 -17.39 6.25
N LEU A 339 19.96 -16.21 5.89
CA LEU A 339 19.95 -15.05 6.78
C LEU A 339 18.57 -14.76 7.34
N LYS A 340 18.41 -14.65 8.65
CA LYS A 340 17.15 -14.18 9.27
C LYS A 340 16.81 -12.72 8.96
N PHE A 341 17.78 -11.93 8.50
CA PHE A 341 17.61 -10.52 8.15
C PHE A 341 18.19 -10.25 6.77
N SER A 342 17.47 -9.53 5.90
CA SER A 342 18.05 -9.11 4.62
C SER A 342 19.00 -7.93 4.76
N GLY A 343 18.93 -7.15 5.85
CA GLY A 343 19.77 -5.97 6.06
C GLY A 343 19.51 -4.83 5.05
N ARG A 344 19.53 -3.57 5.48
CA ARG A 344 19.86 -2.46 4.56
C ARG A 344 21.35 -2.59 4.31
N LEU A 345 21.74 -3.00 3.11
CA LEU A 345 23.12 -2.84 2.67
C LEU A 345 23.33 -1.34 2.46
N GLU A 346 23.61 -0.60 3.55
CA GLU A 346 24.21 0.72 3.44
C GLU A 346 25.61 0.54 2.85
N LEU A 347 25.64 0.47 1.52
CA LEU A 347 26.82 0.86 0.79
C LEU A 347 27.05 2.32 1.18
N ASP A 348 28.21 2.60 1.74
CA ASP A 348 28.76 3.94 1.91
C ASP A 348 28.84 4.60 0.52
N GLN A 349 27.70 5.07 -0.01
CA GLN A 349 27.58 5.66 -1.35
C GLN A 349 28.29 7.03 -1.41
N ASP A 350 28.64 7.58 -0.24
CA ASP A 350 29.35 8.85 -0.09
C ASP A 350 30.88 8.71 0.00
N ARG A 351 31.43 7.49 -0.10
CA ARG A 351 32.85 7.36 -0.47
C ARG A 351 32.95 7.36 -1.99
N PRO A 352 33.43 8.46 -2.62
CA PRO A 352 33.71 8.43 -4.04
C PRO A 352 34.66 7.25 -4.29
N PHE A 353 34.30 6.41 -5.26
CA PHE A 353 35.23 5.48 -5.86
C PHE A 353 36.45 6.30 -6.33
N ALA A 354 37.48 6.38 -5.50
CA ALA A 354 38.81 6.67 -5.97
C ALA A 354 39.19 5.45 -6.80
N CYS A 355 38.75 5.42 -8.06
CA CYS A 355 39.39 4.63 -9.09
C CYS A 355 40.84 5.13 -9.14
N SER A 356 41.70 4.51 -8.35
CA SER A 356 43.13 4.55 -8.55
C SER A 356 43.43 3.78 -9.83
N HIS A 357 43.02 4.35 -10.97
CA HIS A 357 43.72 4.11 -12.20
C HIS A 357 45.15 4.61 -11.96
N PRO A 358 46.18 3.76 -12.13
CA PRO A 358 47.54 4.28 -12.20
C PRO A 358 47.55 5.35 -13.29
N PRO A 359 48.19 6.51 -13.06
CA PRO A 359 48.26 7.56 -14.07
C PRO A 359 48.77 6.94 -15.37
N PRO A 360 48.19 7.32 -16.53
CA PRO A 360 48.66 6.81 -17.81
C PRO A 360 50.16 7.05 -17.92
N PRO A 361 50.93 6.07 -18.43
CA PRO A 361 52.37 6.26 -18.61
C PRO A 361 52.58 7.52 -19.47
N PRO A 362 53.58 8.35 -19.13
CA PRO A 362 53.86 9.55 -19.90
C PRO A 362 54.07 9.17 -21.38
N PRO A 363 53.58 10.00 -22.32
CA PRO A 363 53.74 9.72 -23.74
C PRO A 363 55.23 9.55 -24.08
N PRO A 364 55.59 8.63 -24.99
CA PRO A 364 56.98 8.41 -25.37
C PRO A 364 57.58 9.72 -25.88
N GLN A 365 58.52 10.25 -25.11
CA GLN A 365 59.32 11.41 -25.52
C GLN A 365 60.06 11.02 -26.80
N GLN A 366 59.69 11.66 -27.91
CA GLN A 366 60.49 11.62 -29.13
C GLN A 366 61.85 12.24 -28.81
N ALA A 367 62.89 11.40 -28.87
CA ALA A 367 64.26 11.80 -28.72
C ALA A 367 64.69 12.60 -29.96
N ASP A 368 64.50 13.92 -29.90
CA ASP A 368 65.22 14.82 -30.78
C ASP A 368 66.67 14.94 -30.31
N ARG A 369 67.56 14.53 -31.21
CA ARG A 369 69.00 14.68 -31.10
C ARG A 369 69.34 16.16 -31.11
N SER A 370 69.89 16.69 -30.02
CA SER A 370 70.87 17.77 -30.07
C SER A 370 71.71 17.80 -28.81
N SER A 371 72.98 17.49 -29.01
CA SER A 371 74.10 17.67 -28.10
C SER A 371 74.26 19.14 -27.67
N SER A 372 74.35 19.41 -26.36
CA SER A 372 75.46 20.17 -25.75
C SER A 372 75.35 20.19 -24.22
N SER A 373 76.36 19.57 -23.60
CA SER A 373 77.02 19.92 -22.34
C SER A 373 76.33 20.90 -21.38
N SER A 374 76.09 20.48 -20.14
CA SER A 374 77.06 20.63 -19.03
C SER A 374 76.42 20.31 -17.66
N SER A 375 77.20 19.63 -16.79
CA SER A 375 77.26 19.72 -15.31
C SER A 375 75.95 19.75 -14.50
N SER A 376 75.76 19.03 -13.39
CA SER A 376 76.61 18.26 -12.49
C SER A 376 75.73 17.82 -11.29
N SER A 377 75.98 16.62 -10.75
CA SER A 377 75.84 16.20 -9.33
C SER A 377 74.68 16.77 -8.47
N SER A 378 73.86 15.97 -7.80
CA SER A 378 74.25 15.25 -6.57
C SER A 378 73.10 14.33 -6.07
N SER A 379 73.47 13.13 -5.59
CA SER A 379 72.98 12.35 -4.42
C SER A 379 71.84 12.94 -3.55
N SER A 380 70.92 12.21 -2.91
CA SER A 380 71.08 10.97 -2.12
C SER A 380 69.73 10.49 -1.53
N SER A 381 69.72 9.22 -1.07
CA SER A 381 68.91 8.56 0.00
C SER A 381 67.39 8.40 -0.22
N SER A 382 66.86 7.20 -0.45
CA SER A 382 66.72 6.04 0.48
C SER A 382 65.76 6.31 1.64
N PHE A 383 64.56 5.71 1.60
CA PHE A 383 63.94 5.05 2.77
C PHE A 383 62.87 4.05 2.31
N SER A 384 63.05 2.80 2.69
CA SER A 384 62.04 1.74 2.60
C SER A 384 61.21 1.75 3.88
N SER A 385 59.89 1.60 3.73
CA SER A 385 59.02 1.12 4.81
C SER A 385 58.04 0.12 4.19
N ALA A 386 58.27 -1.15 4.48
CA ALA A 386 57.34 -2.23 4.24
C ALA A 386 56.33 -2.23 5.40
N ALA A 387 55.09 -1.83 5.12
CA ALA A 387 53.96 -2.03 5.99
C ALA A 387 52.90 -2.83 5.22
N HIS A 388 52.43 -3.91 5.85
CA HIS A 388 51.35 -4.75 5.35
C HIS A 388 50.11 -3.92 5.01
N HIS A 389 49.79 -3.84 3.72
CA HIS A 389 48.47 -3.42 3.24
C HIS A 389 47.45 -4.48 3.69
N ARG A 390 46.72 -4.20 4.78
CA ARG A 390 45.39 -4.78 4.99
C ARG A 390 44.42 -4.00 4.12
N ASP A 391 43.60 -4.73 3.35
CA ASP A 391 42.50 -4.16 2.56
C ASP A 391 41.56 -3.32 3.44
N PRO A 392 41.26 -2.06 3.08
CA PRO A 392 40.37 -1.20 3.85
C PRO A 392 38.87 -1.34 3.48
N PHE A 393 38.44 -2.47 2.90
CA PHE A 393 37.13 -2.60 2.26
C PHE A 393 35.94 -3.04 3.14
N LEU A 394 36.09 -3.23 4.46
CA LEU A 394 35.02 -3.85 5.27
C LEU A 394 34.81 -3.29 6.69
N THR A 395 35.17 -2.04 6.98
CA THR A 395 34.97 -1.48 8.33
C THR A 395 34.00 -0.30 8.31
N CYS A 396 32.70 -0.62 8.37
CA CYS A 396 31.65 0.10 9.10
C CYS A 396 30.35 -0.70 8.95
N TRP A 397 30.35 -1.92 9.49
CA TRP A 397 29.14 -2.68 9.78
C TRP A 397 29.05 -2.69 11.30
N ALA A 398 28.06 -2.01 11.86
CA ALA A 398 27.76 -2.14 13.29
C ALA A 398 26.25 -2.32 13.47
N PRO A 399 25.69 -3.48 13.08
CA PRO A 399 24.50 -3.92 13.77
C PRO A 399 24.94 -4.19 15.22
N GLU A 400 24.42 -3.42 16.16
CA GLU A 400 24.41 -3.90 17.54
C GLU A 400 23.75 -5.29 17.52
N ALA A 401 24.48 -6.26 18.06
CA ALA A 401 24.30 -7.68 17.80
C ALA A 401 22.91 -8.19 18.17
N ALA A 402 22.00 -8.22 17.20
CA ALA A 402 20.90 -9.17 17.20
C ALA A 402 21.44 -10.51 16.65
N ASP A 403 21.85 -11.39 17.58
CA ASP A 403 22.17 -12.81 17.39
C ASP A 403 22.95 -13.23 16.11
N GLY A 404 24.26 -13.01 16.16
CA GLY A 404 25.22 -14.08 15.80
C GLY A 404 25.45 -14.42 14.31
N CYS A 405 24.85 -13.74 13.34
CA CYS A 405 25.22 -13.93 11.93
C CYS A 405 26.51 -13.15 11.59
N ASP A 406 27.65 -13.84 11.64
CA ASP A 406 28.92 -13.30 11.16
C ASP A 406 28.92 -13.21 9.62
N LEU A 407 28.46 -12.08 9.11
CA LEU A 407 28.38 -11.78 7.68
C LEU A 407 29.76 -11.76 7.01
N SER A 408 30.85 -11.63 7.79
CA SER A 408 32.22 -11.72 7.26
C SER A 408 32.57 -13.13 6.76
N SER A 409 31.79 -14.14 7.14
CA SER A 409 31.94 -15.53 6.67
C SER A 409 31.17 -15.83 5.38
N MET A 410 30.30 -14.94 4.92
CA MET A 410 29.52 -15.16 3.70
C MET A 410 30.37 -14.99 2.45
N LYS A 411 30.08 -15.81 1.44
CA LYS A 411 30.72 -15.68 0.13
C LYS A 411 30.19 -14.45 -0.58
N ALA A 412 31.01 -13.85 -1.45
CA ALA A 412 30.63 -12.67 -2.21
C ALA A 412 29.39 -12.92 -3.09
N GLU A 413 29.24 -14.14 -3.61
CA GLU A 413 28.08 -14.55 -4.40
C GLU A 413 26.79 -14.53 -3.58
N ASP A 414 26.82 -14.99 -2.32
CA ASP A 414 25.65 -15.01 -1.44
C ASP A 414 25.21 -13.58 -1.08
N ILE A 415 26.18 -12.69 -0.83
CA ILE A 415 25.92 -11.26 -0.58
C ILE A 415 25.28 -10.61 -1.80
N GLN A 416 25.75 -10.94 -3.01
CA GLN A 416 25.18 -10.42 -4.25
C GLN A 416 23.75 -10.94 -4.48
N ALA A 417 23.50 -12.22 -4.21
CA ALA A 417 22.16 -12.81 -4.34
C ALA A 417 21.17 -12.17 -3.35
N LEU A 418 21.58 -11.93 -2.10
CA LEU A 418 20.76 -11.22 -1.12
C LEU A 418 20.44 -9.78 -1.53
N ARG A 419 21.42 -9.07 -2.10
CA ARG A 419 21.20 -7.71 -2.62
C ARG A 419 20.14 -7.71 -3.72
N LYS A 420 20.24 -8.63 -4.68
CA LYS A 420 19.25 -8.76 -5.75
C LYS A 420 17.86 -9.10 -5.21
N LEU A 421 17.78 -9.94 -4.18
CA LEU A 421 16.50 -10.30 -3.55
C LEU A 421 15.89 -9.09 -2.84
N HIS A 422 16.71 -8.31 -2.13
CA HIS A 422 16.28 -7.07 -1.48
C HIS A 422 15.81 -6.03 -2.49
N GLU A 423 16.56 -5.80 -3.58
CA GLU A 423 16.18 -4.90 -4.68
C GLU A 423 14.86 -5.31 -5.36
N ALA A 424 14.57 -6.62 -5.40
CA ALA A 424 13.33 -7.18 -5.94
C ALA A 424 12.15 -7.12 -4.96
N SER A 425 12.41 -6.87 -3.67
CA SER A 425 11.42 -6.93 -2.61
C SER A 425 10.77 -5.56 -2.37
N LEU A 426 9.52 -5.57 -1.91
CA LEU A 426 8.93 -4.39 -1.30
C LEU A 426 9.58 -4.16 0.07
N SER A 427 10.47 -3.18 0.15
CA SER A 427 11.13 -2.80 1.40
C SER A 427 11.24 -1.28 1.52
N HIS A 428 10.64 -0.72 2.58
CA HIS A 428 10.90 0.66 3.03
C HIS A 428 12.15 0.75 3.94
N GLY A 429 12.79 -0.39 4.22
CA GLY A 429 13.99 -0.49 5.05
C GLY A 429 14.53 -1.92 5.12
N TYR A 430 14.62 -2.47 6.32
CA TYR A 430 15.12 -3.81 6.59
C TYR A 430 14.00 -4.85 6.40
N LEU A 431 14.33 -6.06 5.93
CA LEU A 431 13.41 -7.20 6.04
C LEU A 431 13.95 -8.14 7.10
N SER A 432 13.10 -8.49 8.06
CA SER A 432 13.32 -9.54 9.04
C SER A 432 12.42 -10.72 8.69
N TYR A 433 12.94 -11.92 8.83
CA TYR A 433 12.24 -13.16 8.53
C TYR A 433 12.32 -14.06 9.75
N ALA A 434 11.16 -14.53 10.20
CA ALA A 434 11.09 -15.40 11.36
C ALA A 434 11.78 -16.75 11.11
N GLY A 435 11.70 -17.25 9.87
CA GLY A 435 12.24 -18.54 9.46
C GLY A 435 13.29 -18.49 8.33
N ALA A 436 13.64 -19.69 7.88
CA ALA A 436 14.52 -19.95 6.75
C ALA A 436 13.73 -20.49 5.54
N SER A 437 12.44 -20.20 5.46
CA SER A 437 11.61 -20.67 4.35
C SER A 437 11.84 -19.81 3.11
N GLU A 438 12.03 -20.45 1.95
CA GLU A 438 12.06 -19.76 0.66
C GLU A 438 10.76 -18.97 0.42
N LEU A 439 9.61 -19.52 0.83
CA LEU A 439 8.32 -18.85 0.68
C LEU A 439 8.28 -17.50 1.41
N GLU A 440 8.85 -17.40 2.61
CA GLU A 440 8.93 -16.14 3.35
C GLU A 440 9.69 -15.07 2.57
N ARG A 441 10.70 -15.47 1.78
CA ARG A 441 11.53 -14.56 0.98
C ARG A 441 10.85 -14.07 -0.27
N LEU A 442 9.93 -14.87 -0.79
CA LEU A 442 9.16 -14.54 -1.99
C LEU A 442 7.95 -13.65 -1.69
N ILE A 443 7.50 -13.56 -0.44
CA ILE A 443 6.37 -12.69 -0.06
C ILE A 443 6.68 -11.21 -0.34
N PRO A 444 7.80 -10.61 0.13
CA PRO A 444 8.14 -9.24 -0.22
C PRO A 444 8.34 -9.01 -1.72
N VAL A 445 8.86 -10.01 -2.44
CA VAL A 445 8.98 -9.94 -3.91
C VAL A 445 7.59 -9.84 -4.54
N ALA A 446 6.64 -10.69 -4.15
CA ALA A 446 5.25 -10.60 -4.63
C ALA A 446 4.57 -9.28 -4.22
N ALA A 447 4.80 -8.80 -3.00
CA ALA A 447 4.26 -7.54 -2.51
C ALA A 447 4.72 -6.34 -3.35
N SER A 448 5.91 -6.40 -3.99
CA SER A 448 6.42 -5.32 -4.85
C SER A 448 5.54 -5.00 -6.06
N LEU A 449 4.61 -5.90 -6.43
CA LEU A 449 3.60 -5.65 -7.47
C LEU A 449 2.68 -4.47 -7.15
N SER A 450 2.48 -4.16 -5.86
CA SER A 450 1.65 -3.02 -5.44
C SER A 450 2.16 -1.69 -6.00
N ARG A 451 3.48 -1.57 -6.19
CA ARG A 451 4.18 -0.39 -6.74
C ARG A 451 3.73 -0.05 -8.16
N ILE A 452 3.13 -1.00 -8.88
CA ILE A 452 2.66 -0.77 -10.24
C ILE A 452 1.38 0.11 -10.23
N HIS A 453 0.60 0.09 -9.14
CA HIS A 453 -0.66 0.84 -9.01
C HIS A 453 -0.54 2.16 -8.22
N THR A 454 0.65 2.65 -7.87
CA THR A 454 0.83 3.83 -6.98
C THR A 454 0.46 5.19 -7.61
N GLY A 455 -0.17 5.21 -8.79
CA GLY A 455 -0.73 6.41 -9.44
C GLY A 455 0.30 7.41 -9.98
N ASN A 456 1.53 7.40 -9.46
CA ASN A 456 2.63 8.23 -9.93
C ASN A 456 3.38 7.55 -11.08
N HIS A 457 3.46 8.25 -12.21
CA HIS A 457 4.17 7.82 -13.41
C HIS A 457 5.64 7.52 -13.19
N VAL A 458 6.30 8.32 -12.34
CA VAL A 458 7.72 8.13 -12.04
C VAL A 458 7.93 6.79 -11.37
N ASP A 459 7.01 6.42 -10.47
CA ASP A 459 7.04 5.15 -9.76
C ASP A 459 6.70 3.97 -10.68
N PHE A 460 5.78 4.17 -11.63
CA PHE A 460 5.48 3.17 -12.65
C PHE A 460 6.69 2.85 -13.52
N ASP A 461 7.33 3.86 -14.14
CA ASP A 461 8.48 3.65 -15.02
C ASP A 461 9.67 3.07 -14.23
N ALA A 462 9.91 3.56 -13.01
CA ALA A 462 10.91 3.00 -12.12
C ALA A 462 10.63 1.53 -11.81
N CYS A 463 9.38 1.17 -11.48
CA CYS A 463 8.97 -0.20 -11.23
C CYS A 463 9.16 -1.09 -12.46
N VAL A 464 8.78 -0.62 -13.66
CA VAL A 464 8.99 -1.35 -14.92
C VAL A 464 10.47 -1.66 -15.15
N ILE A 465 11.35 -0.68 -14.92
CA ILE A 465 12.79 -0.85 -15.08
C ILE A 465 13.34 -1.80 -14.02
N THR A 466 13.08 -1.54 -12.73
CA THR A 466 13.59 -2.32 -11.59
C THR A 466 13.12 -3.77 -11.67
N CYS A 467 11.85 -4.00 -11.98
CA CYS A 467 11.28 -5.34 -12.07
C CYS A 467 11.52 -6.00 -13.45
N ARG A 468 12.19 -5.32 -14.39
CA ARG A 468 12.40 -5.78 -15.77
C ARG A 468 11.08 -6.21 -16.45
N LEU A 469 10.02 -5.46 -16.21
CA LEU A 469 8.73 -5.73 -16.84
C LEU A 469 8.79 -5.35 -18.32
N ARG A 470 8.02 -6.07 -19.14
CA ARG A 470 7.90 -5.79 -20.57
C ARG A 470 6.70 -4.89 -20.85
N PRO A 471 6.89 -3.57 -21.01
CA PRO A 471 5.83 -2.72 -21.49
C PRO A 471 5.45 -3.10 -22.92
N CYS A 472 4.20 -2.88 -23.27
CA CYS A 472 3.67 -3.06 -24.61
C CYS A 472 2.79 -1.88 -24.98
N LEU A 473 2.57 -1.66 -26.28
CA LEU A 473 1.64 -0.64 -26.73
C LEU A 473 0.21 -1.18 -26.65
N LEU A 474 -0.75 -0.35 -26.26
CA LEU A 474 -2.16 -0.71 -26.20
C LEU A 474 -2.69 -1.25 -27.55
N ARG A 475 -2.19 -0.71 -28.66
CA ARG A 475 -2.51 -1.25 -30.00
C ARG A 475 -2.05 -2.68 -30.20
N ASP A 476 -0.91 -3.07 -29.63
CA ASP A 476 -0.35 -4.40 -29.81
C ASP A 476 -1.12 -5.44 -28.99
N THR A 477 -1.53 -5.10 -27.76
CA THR A 477 -2.39 -5.94 -26.95
C THR A 477 -3.79 -6.09 -27.57
N THR A 478 -4.35 -5.01 -28.08
CA THR A 478 -5.62 -5.01 -28.81
C THR A 478 -5.53 -5.91 -30.05
N ARG A 479 -4.45 -5.79 -30.84
CA ARG A 479 -4.19 -6.65 -32.00
C ARG A 479 -4.04 -8.12 -31.61
N LEU A 480 -3.38 -8.42 -30.49
CA LEU A 480 -3.22 -9.79 -29.99
C LEU A 480 -4.57 -10.38 -29.58
N ARG A 481 -5.36 -9.66 -28.77
CA ARG A 481 -6.71 -10.09 -28.37
C ARG A 481 -7.63 -10.31 -29.56
N ARG A 482 -7.58 -9.41 -30.55
CA ARG A 482 -8.31 -9.55 -31.81
C ARG A 482 -7.92 -10.84 -32.53
N ARG A 483 -6.62 -11.14 -32.67
CA ARG A 483 -6.14 -12.38 -33.28
C ARG A 483 -6.62 -13.61 -32.52
N LEU A 484 -6.57 -13.60 -31.19
CA LEU A 484 -7.06 -14.70 -30.36
C LEU A 484 -8.56 -14.93 -30.55
N LEU A 485 -9.36 -13.86 -30.58
CA LEU A 485 -10.81 -13.94 -30.82
C LEU A 485 -11.12 -14.49 -32.23
N GLN A 486 -10.40 -14.03 -33.24
CA GLN A 486 -10.49 -14.56 -34.61
C GLN A 486 -10.12 -16.05 -34.66
N CYS A 487 -9.09 -16.48 -33.92
CA CYS A 487 -8.71 -17.88 -33.82
C CYS A 487 -9.81 -18.74 -33.18
N ILE A 488 -10.52 -18.24 -32.17
CA ILE A 488 -11.66 -18.93 -31.54
C ILE A 488 -12.80 -19.12 -32.55
N PHE A 489 -13.07 -18.11 -33.38
CA PHE A 489 -14.15 -18.15 -34.38
C PHE A 489 -13.76 -18.80 -35.71
N LYS A 490 -12.52 -19.26 -35.87
CA LYS A 490 -12.04 -19.86 -37.12
C LYS A 490 -12.91 -21.06 -37.53
N GLY A 491 -13.39 -21.06 -38.76
CA GLY A 491 -14.30 -22.08 -39.30
C GLY A 491 -15.76 -21.95 -38.86
N SER A 492 -16.11 -20.92 -38.09
CA SER A 492 -17.49 -20.61 -37.72
C SER A 492 -18.07 -19.52 -38.61
N ARG A 493 -19.40 -19.32 -38.53
CA ARG A 493 -20.06 -18.17 -39.18
C ARG A 493 -19.59 -16.80 -38.68
N TRP A 494 -18.87 -16.77 -37.56
CA TRP A 494 -18.36 -15.56 -36.91
C TRP A 494 -16.91 -15.24 -37.30
N GLU A 495 -16.26 -16.05 -38.15
CA GLU A 495 -14.88 -15.80 -38.61
C GLU A 495 -14.74 -14.44 -39.33
N HIS A 496 -15.81 -13.97 -39.97
CA HIS A 496 -15.85 -12.74 -40.77
C HIS A 496 -16.58 -11.60 -40.06
N LEU A 497 -16.52 -11.55 -38.72
CA LEU A 497 -17.12 -10.43 -37.99
C LEU A 497 -16.48 -9.09 -38.39
N PRO A 498 -17.29 -8.04 -38.63
CA PRO A 498 -16.77 -6.69 -38.83
C PRO A 498 -15.86 -6.24 -37.69
N GLU A 499 -14.80 -5.48 -38.03
CA GLU A 499 -13.77 -5.07 -37.07
C GLU A 499 -14.32 -4.22 -35.93
N ASP A 500 -15.26 -3.33 -36.22
CA ASP A 500 -15.99 -2.52 -35.24
C ASP A 500 -16.75 -3.39 -34.22
N LEU A 501 -17.36 -4.49 -34.68
CA LEU A 501 -18.02 -5.42 -33.76
C LEU A 501 -17.02 -6.20 -32.91
N ILE A 502 -15.88 -6.62 -33.48
CA ILE A 502 -14.81 -7.26 -32.71
C ILE A 502 -14.31 -6.32 -31.62
N MET A 503 -14.03 -5.06 -31.97
CA MET A 503 -13.58 -4.05 -31.01
C MET A 503 -14.63 -3.81 -29.91
N ARG A 504 -15.92 -3.81 -30.26
CA ARG A 504 -17.02 -3.73 -29.29
C ARG A 504 -17.12 -4.96 -28.38
N ILE A 505 -16.87 -6.17 -28.90
CA ILE A 505 -16.79 -7.39 -28.08
C ILE A 505 -15.60 -7.27 -27.11
N LEU A 506 -14.44 -6.86 -27.61
CA LEU A 506 -13.24 -6.68 -26.79
C LEU A 506 -13.44 -5.63 -25.69
N SER A 507 -14.21 -4.57 -25.92
CA SER A 507 -14.54 -3.58 -24.89
C SER A 507 -15.46 -4.11 -23.78
N PHE A 508 -16.17 -5.23 -24.03
CA PHE A 508 -16.95 -5.92 -22.98
C PHE A 508 -16.12 -6.97 -22.23
N LEU A 509 -14.89 -7.27 -22.67
CA LEU A 509 -14.02 -8.20 -21.95
C LEU A 509 -13.30 -7.47 -20.81
N PRO A 510 -13.04 -8.15 -19.67
CA PRO A 510 -12.26 -7.58 -18.59
C PRO A 510 -10.94 -6.97 -19.08
N GLN A 511 -10.63 -5.77 -18.59
CA GLN A 511 -9.33 -5.16 -18.81
C GLN A 511 -8.29 -5.99 -18.07
N ARG A 512 -7.22 -6.40 -18.77
CA ARG A 512 -6.10 -7.16 -18.17
C ARG A 512 -4.81 -6.35 -18.22
N HIS A 513 -4.91 -5.05 -18.44
CA HIS A 513 -3.77 -4.18 -18.65
C HIS A 513 -3.69 -3.15 -17.54
N ILE A 514 -2.49 -2.91 -17.03
CA ILE A 514 -2.23 -1.70 -16.24
C ILE A 514 -1.82 -0.61 -17.20
N TYR A 515 -2.54 0.50 -17.13
CA TYR A 515 -2.19 1.71 -17.85
C TYR A 515 -1.04 2.41 -17.13
N ARG A 516 -0.01 2.79 -17.87
CA ARG A 516 0.79 3.95 -17.45
C ARG A 516 -0.21 5.10 -17.34
N GLY A 517 -0.24 5.84 -16.23
CA GLY A 517 -1.15 6.97 -16.09
C GLY A 517 -1.06 7.91 -17.31
N LYS A 518 -2.00 8.85 -17.49
CA LYS A 518 -1.79 9.92 -18.46
C LYS A 518 -1.00 11.04 -17.81
N HIS A 519 0.03 11.56 -18.49
CA HIS A 519 0.65 12.80 -18.03
C HIS A 519 -0.47 13.83 -18.09
N SER A 520 -0.90 14.36 -16.94
CA SER A 520 -1.62 15.63 -16.96
C SER A 520 -0.70 16.58 -17.71
N LYS A 521 -1.06 16.95 -18.95
CA LYS A 521 -0.30 17.95 -19.69
C LYS A 521 -0.18 19.16 -18.77
N PRO A 522 1.04 19.63 -18.49
CA PRO A 522 1.26 20.74 -17.57
C PRO A 522 0.54 22.02 -18.03
#